data_AF-A0A8S3BL69-F1
#
_entry.id   AF-A0A8S3BL69-F1
#
_cell.length_a   1.000
_cell.length_b   1.000
_cell.length_c   1.000
_cell.angle_alpha   90.00
_cell.angle_beta   90.00
_cell.angle_gamma   90.00
#
_symmetry.space_group_name_H-M   'P 1'
#
loop_
_entity.id
_entity.type
_entity.pdbx_description
1 polymer ?
#
loop_
_entity_poly.entity_id
_entity_poly.type
_entity_poly.pdbx_seq_one_letter_code
_entity_poly.pdbx_strand_id
1 'polypeptide(L)' 'RLESIVDDMEILQSREHTDSYATYLTDAGKHDHEPVYSEELGLAIEKLPQGYTLASLWDIL' A
#
# COMPACT_ATOMS: atom_id res chain seq x y z
N ARG A 1 -7.46 35.07 16.57
CA ARG A 1 -6.09 34.63 16.21
C ARG A 1 -6.00 33.19 16.66
N LEU A 2 -5.99 32.22 15.74
CA LEU A 2 -5.83 30.81 16.11
C LEU A 2 -4.37 30.64 16.53
N GLU A 3 -4.14 30.49 17.83
CA GLU A 3 -2.80 30.22 18.36
C GLU A 3 -2.40 28.81 17.92
N SER A 4 -1.24 28.70 17.30
CA SER A 4 -0.70 27.44 16.78
C SER A 4 -0.29 26.54 17.94
N ILE A 5 -1.14 25.58 18.31
CA ILE A 5 -0.88 24.54 19.33
C ILE A 5 0.20 23.53 18.84
N VAL A 6 0.99 23.89 17.82
CA VAL A 6 1.90 22.97 17.12
C VAL A 6 3.36 23.16 17.53
N ASP A 7 3.68 24.21 18.29
CA ASP A 7 5.09 24.62 18.54
C ASP A 7 5.76 23.89 19.73
N ASP A 8 4.99 23.24 20.61
CA ASP A 8 5.49 22.55 21.81
C ASP A 8 5.42 21.01 21.73
N MET A 9 5.37 20.43 20.52
CA MET A 9 5.52 18.98 20.36
C MET A 9 6.99 18.59 20.23
N GLU A 10 7.62 18.27 21.35
CA GLU A 10 8.89 17.54 21.37
C GLU A 10 8.61 16.10 20.89
N ILE A 11 8.95 15.79 19.62
CA ILE A 11 8.84 14.43 19.08
C ILE A 11 9.89 13.57 19.81
N LEU A 12 9.49 12.99 20.94
CA LEU A 12 10.24 11.94 21.59
C LEU A 12 10.37 10.80 20.59
N GLN A 13 11.56 10.65 20.00
CA GLN A 13 11.90 9.51 19.16
C GLN A 13 11.93 8.25 20.02
N SER A 14 10.75 7.75 20.40
CA SER A 14 10.63 6.41 20.93
C SER A 14 11.04 5.46 19.81
N ARG A 15 12.01 4.59 20.10
CA ARG A 15 12.51 3.56 19.17
C ARG A 15 11.44 2.54 18.76
N GLU A 16 10.20 2.73 19.22
CA GLU A 16 9.03 1.89 19.02
C GLU A 16 7.89 2.64 18.30
N HIS A 17 8.14 3.81 17.70
CA HIS A 17 7.21 4.34 16.70
C HIS A 17 7.29 3.45 15.44
N THR A 18 6.52 2.37 15.48
CA THR A 18 6.05 1.72 14.26
C THR A 18 5.37 2.81 13.44
N ASP A 19 5.77 2.97 12.18
CA ASP A 19 5.32 4.06 11.33
C ASP A 19 3.80 4.13 11.37
N SER A 20 3.27 5.16 12.06
CA SER A 20 1.83 5.33 12.23
C SER A 20 1.13 5.34 10.88
N TYR A 21 1.82 5.79 9.84
CA TYR A 21 1.37 5.76 8.46
C TYR A 21 1.15 4.32 7.96
N ALA A 22 2.08 3.41 8.20
CA ALA A 22 1.97 1.99 7.83
C ALA A 22 0.84 1.26 8.57
N THR A 23 0.48 1.72 9.78
CA THR A 23 -0.56 1.09 10.61
C THR A 23 -1.97 1.35 10.07
N TYR A 24 -2.19 2.51 9.45
CA TYR A 24 -3.49 2.90 8.87
C TYR A 24 -3.54 2.75 7.34
N LEU A 25 -2.42 2.40 6.71
CA LEU A 25 -2.42 1.95 5.33
C LEU A 25 -3.23 0.66 5.24
N THR A 26 -4.37 0.74 4.56
CA THR A 26 -5.21 -0.43 4.24
C THR A 26 -4.48 -1.45 3.38
N ASP A 27 -3.37 -1.05 2.77
CA ASP A 27 -2.46 -1.87 1.99
C ASP A 27 -1.01 -1.49 2.31
N ALA A 28 -0.52 -1.95 3.46
CA ALA A 28 0.80 -1.60 3.97
C ALA A 28 1.89 -2.17 3.05
N GLY A 29 2.45 -1.33 2.18
CA GLY A 29 3.60 -1.66 1.33
C GLY A 29 3.27 -2.04 -0.12
N LYS A 30 2.04 -1.85 -0.59
CA LYS A 30 1.71 -2.08 -2.00
C LYS A 30 2.19 -0.91 -2.86
N HIS A 31 3.10 -1.22 -3.77
CA HIS A 31 3.49 -0.34 -4.86
C HIS A 31 2.60 -0.66 -6.04
N ASP A 32 1.83 0.32 -6.53
CA ASP A 32 1.01 0.16 -7.72
C ASP A 32 1.92 -0.24 -8.90
N HIS A 33 1.73 -1.46 -9.42
CA HIS A 33 2.44 -1.89 -10.62
C HIS A 33 1.79 -1.29 -11.88
N GLU A 34 2.58 -1.16 -12.94
CA GLU A 34 2.13 -0.58 -14.22
C GLU A 34 0.88 -1.31 -14.74
N PRO A 35 -0.16 -0.59 -15.18
CA PRO A 35 -1.33 -1.21 -15.81
C PRO A 35 -0.95 -1.83 -17.16
N VAL A 36 -1.39 -3.07 -17.38
CA VAL A 36 -1.18 -3.83 -18.61
C VAL A 36 -2.51 -4.40 -19.11
N TYR A 37 -2.64 -4.54 -20.42
CA TYR A 37 -3.80 -5.21 -21.00
C TYR A 37 -3.68 -6.73 -20.82
N SER A 38 -4.69 -7.36 -20.21
CA SER A 38 -4.83 -8.80 -20.14
C SER A 38 -5.73 -9.28 -21.27
N GLU A 39 -5.17 -10.07 -22.18
CA GLU A 39 -5.94 -10.71 -23.26
C GLU A 39 -6.94 -11.73 -22.72
N GLU A 40 -6.60 -12.42 -21.62
CA GLU A 40 -7.45 -13.43 -20.99
C GLU A 40 -8.75 -12.84 -20.44
N LEU A 41 -8.68 -11.64 -19.84
CA LEU A 41 -9.83 -10.95 -19.26
C LEU A 41 -10.45 -9.92 -20.21
N GLY A 42 -9.74 -9.51 -21.27
CA GLY A 42 -10.14 -8.40 -22.13
C GLY A 42 -10.15 -7.04 -21.42
N LEU A 43 -9.35 -6.89 -20.36
CA LEU A 43 -9.36 -5.72 -19.46
C LEU A 43 -7.94 -5.23 -19.18
N ALA A 44 -7.81 -3.96 -18.83
CA ALA A 44 -6.60 -3.44 -18.20
C ALA A 44 -6.54 -3.90 -16.74
N ILE A 45 -5.43 -4.51 -16.35
CA ILE A 45 -5.15 -5.00 -15.00
C ILE A 45 -3.77 -4.52 -14.54
N GLU A 46 -3.52 -4.52 -13.24
CA GLU A 46 -2.18 -4.33 -12.70
C GLU A 46 -1.23 -5.47 -13.15
N LYS A 47 0.03 -5.14 -13.46
CA LYS A 47 1.03 -6.15 -13.80
C LYS A 47 1.23 -7.13 -12.64
N LEU A 48 1.06 -8.43 -12.92
CA LEU A 48 1.20 -9.47 -11.92
C LEU A 48 2.66 -9.57 -11.39
N PRO A 49 2.84 -9.87 -10.10
CA PRO A 49 4.16 -10.17 -9.55
C PRO A 49 4.79 -11.39 -10.24
N GLN A 50 6.11 -11.47 -10.20
CA GLN A 50 6.84 -12.58 -10.81
C GLN A 50 6.42 -13.93 -10.18
N GLY A 51 6.15 -14.93 -11.02
CA GLY A 51 5.79 -16.28 -10.58
C GLY A 51 4.30 -16.50 -10.34
N TYR A 52 3.46 -15.48 -10.48
CA TYR A 52 2.01 -15.60 -10.37
C TYR A 52 1.34 -15.60 -11.75
N THR A 53 0.20 -16.28 -11.82
CA THR A 53 -0.74 -16.24 -12.95
C THR A 53 -2.13 -15.84 -12.45
N LEU A 54 -3.02 -15.39 -13.34
CA LEU A 54 -4.41 -15.05 -12.98
C LEU A 54 -5.12 -16.24 -12.32
N ALA A 55 -5.01 -17.43 -12.92
CA ALA A 55 -5.56 -18.65 -12.35
C ALA A 55 -5.02 -18.94 -10.94
N SER A 56 -3.70 -18.82 -10.72
CA SER A 56 -3.11 -19.08 -9.39
C SER A 56 -3.60 -18.13 -8.30
N LEU A 57 -4.06 -16.93 -8.67
CA LEU A 57 -4.60 -15.93 -7.75
C LEU A 57 -6.11 -16.11 -7.53
N TRP A 58 -6.81 -16.78 -8.44
CA TRP A 58 -8.25 -16.92 -8.42
C TRP A 58 -8.72 -18.26 -7.84
N ASP A 59 -7.98 -19.33 -8.13
CA ASP A 59 -8.33 -20.68 -7.72
C ASP A 59 -8.17 -20.84 -6.20
N ILE A 60 -9.19 -21.40 -5.55
CA ILE A 60 -9.16 -21.79 -4.13
C ILE A 60 -9.02 -23.31 -4.09
N LEU A 61 -7.84 -23.81 -3.66
CA LEU A 61 -7.61 -25.23 -3.39
C LEU A 61 -8.40 -25.73 -2.18
#